data_AF-A0A223HPD2-F1
#
_entry.id   AF-A0A223HPD2-F1
#
_cell.length_a   1.000
_cell.length_b   1.000
_cell.length_c   1.000
_cell.angle_alpha   90.00
_cell.angle_beta   90.00
_cell.angle_gamma   90.00
#
_symmetry.space_group_name_H-M   'P 1'
#
loop_
_entity.id
_entity.type
_entity.pdbx_description
1 polymer ?
#
loop_
_entity_poly.entity_id
_entity_poly.type
_entity_poly.pdbx_seq_one_letter_code
_entity_poly.pdbx_strand_id
1 'polypeptide(L)'
;MIGHMSEHLCLPVSKIINWPLDLFIGVPIFFILSGFLIWNSLENTLDFKQFFSKRILRLYPELWVCLIVEILSIVLFYEKPVPVSDYVLFTFTQGTVLQFWTPDSLRGYGCDTPNGALWTINVIVQFYVFIYWLRNWLNKQGVKTWIFLLLLTLVVGGICPILPRLMPVLVGKLFMQTLLPYSWLFFAGVFIQRYKERMLGHLIKFWWVYFTLYVINVSVGMDIYVMKYPMIRCLLLTLFMIGFAYRYPMIHVGKDVSYGVYIYHMIFVNIAIALGYTRSWMAFGIVIVVTWAVAYFSTIFVGEYSRRIKERILSAGR
;
A
#
# COMPACT_ATOMS: atom_id res chain seq x y z
N MET A 1 -1.69 -4.38 8.71
CA MET A 1 -1.25 -5.26 9.81
C MET A 1 -2.36 -5.48 10.84
N ILE A 2 -2.63 -4.58 11.78
CA ILE A 2 -3.52 -4.89 12.93
C ILE A 2 -4.93 -5.34 12.49
N GLY A 3 -5.58 -4.64 11.56
CA GLY A 3 -6.88 -5.05 11.03
C GLY A 3 -6.86 -6.46 10.41
N HIS A 4 -5.91 -6.74 9.52
CA HIS A 4 -5.71 -8.07 8.93
C HIS A 4 -5.46 -9.15 9.99
N MET A 5 -4.65 -8.86 11.01
CA MET A 5 -4.38 -9.81 12.09
C MET A 5 -5.64 -10.12 12.90
N SER A 6 -6.41 -9.08 13.24
CA SER A 6 -7.67 -9.24 13.97
C SER A 6 -8.67 -10.10 13.19
N GLU A 7 -8.82 -9.83 11.89
CA GLU A 7 -9.72 -10.53 10.99
C GLU A 7 -9.28 -11.99 10.76
N HIS A 8 -8.04 -12.21 10.30
CA HIS A 8 -7.57 -13.54 9.92
C HIS A 8 -7.24 -14.46 11.09
N LEU A 9 -6.88 -13.91 12.26
CA LEU A 9 -6.79 -14.71 13.50
C LEU A 9 -8.16 -14.89 14.17
N CYS A 10 -9.27 -14.37 13.62
CA CYS A 10 -10.61 -14.53 14.18
C CYS A 10 -10.73 -14.10 15.65
N LEU A 11 -10.05 -13.02 16.06
CA LEU A 11 -10.02 -12.63 17.46
C LEU A 11 -11.40 -12.12 17.93
N PRO A 12 -11.84 -12.47 19.14
CA PRO A 12 -13.05 -11.91 19.73
C PRO A 12 -12.75 -10.48 20.20
N VAL A 13 -12.86 -9.53 19.28
CA VAL A 13 -12.59 -8.11 19.57
C VAL A 13 -13.90 -7.40 19.89
N SER A 14 -13.97 -6.78 21.07
CA SER A 14 -15.14 -5.98 21.44
C SER A 14 -15.27 -4.76 20.53
N LYS A 15 -16.49 -4.21 20.38
CA LYS A 15 -16.72 -2.98 19.58
C LYS A 15 -15.84 -1.80 20.05
N ILE A 16 -15.51 -1.75 21.34
CA ILE A 16 -14.66 -0.72 21.94
C ILE A 16 -13.20 -0.83 21.45
N ILE A 17 -12.69 -2.06 21.30
CA ILE A 17 -11.32 -2.31 20.82
C ILE A 17 -11.25 -2.23 19.29
N ASN A 18 -12.32 -2.58 18.57
CA ASN A 18 -12.39 -2.43 17.11
C ASN A 18 -12.47 -0.98 16.67
N TRP A 19 -13.11 -0.11 17.46
CA TRP A 19 -13.34 1.29 17.05
C TRP A 19 -12.03 2.03 16.69
N PRO A 20 -10.94 1.98 17.48
CA PRO A 20 -9.66 2.56 17.07
C PRO A 20 -9.01 1.91 15.84
N LEU A 21 -9.26 0.62 15.60
CA LEU A 21 -8.68 -0.12 14.47
C LEU A 21 -9.37 0.25 13.16
N ASP A 22 -10.69 0.44 13.22
CA ASP A 22 -11.52 0.90 12.10
C ASP A 22 -11.21 2.35 11.67
N LEU A 23 -10.48 3.11 12.51
CA LEU A 23 -9.99 4.42 12.14
C LEU A 23 -8.94 4.34 11.00
N PHE A 24 -8.12 3.30 10.98
CA PHE A 24 -6.98 3.25 10.08
C PHE A 24 -7.30 2.56 8.75
N ILE A 25 -7.54 3.34 7.71
CA ILE A 25 -7.82 2.84 6.36
C ILE A 25 -6.51 2.73 5.56
N GLY A 26 -5.72 1.69 5.84
CA GLY A 26 -4.32 1.59 5.39
C GLY A 26 -4.13 1.67 3.86
N VAL A 27 -4.93 0.95 3.07
CA VAL A 27 -4.76 0.89 1.60
C VAL A 27 -5.03 2.24 0.92
N PRO A 28 -6.15 2.93 1.18
CA PRO A 28 -6.38 4.29 0.67
C PRO A 28 -5.28 5.28 1.01
N ILE A 29 -4.86 5.32 2.28
CA ILE A 29 -3.79 6.22 2.72
C ILE A 29 -2.47 5.89 2.03
N PHE A 30 -2.16 4.61 1.86
CA PHE A 30 -0.99 4.16 1.10
C PHE A 30 -1.01 4.68 -0.35
N PHE A 31 -2.14 4.58 -1.06
CA PHE A 31 -2.24 5.10 -2.44
C PHE A 31 -2.15 6.63 -2.52
N ILE A 32 -2.80 7.35 -1.61
CA ILE A 32 -2.77 8.82 -1.58
C ILE A 32 -1.35 9.32 -1.25
N LEU A 33 -0.72 8.80 -0.19
CA LEU A 33 0.65 9.17 0.16
C LEU A 33 1.65 8.76 -0.94
N SER A 34 1.42 7.62 -1.60
CA SER A 34 2.21 7.24 -2.77
C SER A 34 2.10 8.29 -3.87
N GLY A 35 0.89 8.72 -4.24
CA GLY A 35 0.68 9.78 -5.24
C GLY A 35 1.45 11.06 -4.89
N PHE A 36 1.38 11.48 -3.62
CA PHE A 36 2.10 12.65 -3.11
C PHE A 36 3.64 12.50 -3.26
N LEU A 37 4.20 11.40 -2.77
CA LEU A 37 5.65 11.14 -2.78
C LEU A 37 6.20 10.82 -4.18
N ILE A 38 5.38 10.21 -5.04
CA ILE A 38 5.73 9.86 -6.42
C ILE A 38 5.84 11.12 -7.26
N TRP A 39 4.84 12.00 -7.17
CA TRP A 39 4.87 13.28 -7.87
C TRP A 39 6.05 14.14 -7.42
N ASN A 40 6.31 14.24 -6.11
CA ASN A 40 7.46 14.97 -5.59
C ASN A 40 8.79 14.48 -6.19
N SER A 41 8.98 13.17 -6.34
CA SER A 41 10.20 12.66 -6.94
C SER A 41 10.30 12.86 -8.45
N LEU A 42 9.17 12.93 -9.16
CA LEU A 42 9.14 13.21 -10.60
C LEU A 42 9.53 14.66 -10.88
N GLU A 43 9.03 15.60 -10.09
CA GLU A 43 9.42 17.02 -10.20
C GLU A 43 10.93 17.20 -9.99
N ASN A 44 11.56 16.33 -9.20
CA ASN A 44 12.99 16.34 -8.92
C ASN A 44 13.83 15.37 -9.79
N THR A 45 13.25 14.69 -10.78
CA THR A 45 13.99 13.74 -11.64
C THR A 45 13.54 13.84 -13.10
N LEU A 46 14.44 14.29 -13.99
CA LEU A 46 14.12 14.51 -15.40
C LEU A 46 14.13 13.22 -16.24
N ASP A 47 15.04 12.30 -15.94
CA ASP A 47 15.29 11.08 -16.71
C ASP A 47 14.41 9.88 -16.29
N PHE A 48 13.94 9.12 -17.28
CA PHE A 48 13.12 7.91 -17.08
C PHE A 48 13.86 6.87 -16.28
N LYS A 49 15.08 6.53 -16.72
CA LYS A 49 15.86 5.43 -16.15
C LYS A 49 16.17 5.73 -14.69
N GLN A 50 16.60 6.96 -14.39
CA GLN A 50 16.82 7.40 -13.01
C GLN A 50 15.54 7.34 -12.16
N PHE A 51 14.40 7.83 -12.67
CA PHE A 51 13.14 7.78 -11.91
C PHE A 51 12.74 6.32 -11.61
N PHE A 52 12.74 5.46 -12.62
CA PHE A 52 12.36 4.05 -12.47
C PHE A 52 13.31 3.28 -11.57
N SER A 53 14.63 3.42 -11.76
CA SER A 53 15.62 2.75 -10.92
C SER A 53 15.45 3.10 -9.44
N LYS A 54 15.19 4.38 -9.10
CA LYS A 54 14.92 4.80 -7.72
C LYS A 54 13.70 4.09 -7.13
N ARG A 55 12.68 3.81 -7.94
CA ARG A 55 11.41 3.19 -7.52
C ARG A 55 11.50 1.68 -7.42
N ILE A 56 12.13 1.03 -8.39
CA ILE A 56 12.39 -0.42 -8.35
C ILE A 56 13.28 -0.75 -7.15
N LEU A 57 14.39 -0.01 -6.96
CA LEU A 57 15.27 -0.21 -5.81
C LEU A 57 14.55 0.06 -4.48
N ARG A 58 13.55 0.95 -4.44
CA ARG A 58 12.79 1.20 -3.20
C ARG A 58 11.93 0.01 -2.77
N LEU A 59 11.45 -0.81 -3.70
CA LEU A 59 10.47 -1.87 -3.45
C LEU A 59 11.07 -3.28 -3.57
N TYR A 60 11.66 -3.60 -4.73
CA TYR A 60 11.94 -4.98 -5.13
C TYR A 60 13.01 -5.70 -4.29
N PRO A 61 14.12 -5.06 -3.85
CA PRO A 61 15.13 -5.77 -3.06
C PRO A 61 14.56 -6.33 -1.75
N GLU A 62 13.83 -5.51 -0.98
CA GLU A 62 13.17 -5.95 0.26
C GLU A 62 12.03 -6.93 -0.02
N LEU A 63 11.29 -6.73 -1.12
CA LEU A 63 10.28 -7.69 -1.57
C LEU A 63 10.88 -9.07 -1.85
N TRP A 64 11.99 -9.19 -2.58
CA TRP A 64 12.59 -10.48 -2.91
C TRP A 64 13.06 -11.24 -1.69
N VAL A 65 13.64 -10.56 -0.69
CA VAL A 65 14.00 -11.20 0.58
C VAL A 65 12.74 -11.65 1.33
N CYS A 66 11.69 -10.83 1.32
CA CYS A 66 10.38 -11.20 1.86
C CYS A 66 9.81 -12.45 1.19
N LEU A 67 9.94 -12.58 -0.13
CA LEU A 67 9.48 -13.77 -0.86
C LEU A 67 10.28 -15.02 -0.49
N ILE A 68 11.59 -14.91 -0.27
CA ILE A 68 12.38 -16.04 0.22
C ILE A 68 11.82 -16.51 1.58
N VAL A 69 11.55 -15.58 2.50
CA VAL A 69 10.94 -15.91 3.80
C VAL A 69 9.54 -16.51 3.63
N GLU A 70 8.75 -16.01 2.68
CA GLU A 70 7.43 -16.54 2.35
C GLU A 70 7.49 -17.99 1.85
N ILE A 71 8.35 -18.27 0.86
CA ILE A 71 8.54 -19.63 0.33
C ILE A 71 9.04 -20.58 1.43
N LEU A 72 10.00 -20.14 2.25
CA LEU A 72 10.45 -20.93 3.40
C LEU A 72 9.30 -21.20 4.38
N SER A 73 8.43 -20.23 4.64
CA SER A 73 7.27 -20.43 5.50
C SER A 73 6.32 -21.49 4.95
N ILE A 74 6.05 -21.46 3.64
CA ILE A 74 5.17 -22.45 3.00
C ILE A 74 5.80 -23.84 3.09
N VAL A 75 7.09 -23.98 2.74
CA VAL A 75 7.79 -25.27 2.76
C VAL A 75 7.84 -25.88 4.18
N LEU A 76 7.98 -25.05 5.21
CA LEU A 76 8.11 -25.52 6.59
C LEU A 76 6.77 -25.80 7.28
N PHE A 77 5.72 -25.05 6.94
CA PHE A 77 4.46 -25.05 7.70
C PHE A 77 3.23 -25.50 6.90
N TYR A 78 3.36 -25.73 5.59
CA TYR A 78 2.26 -26.25 4.78
C TYR A 78 2.41 -27.76 4.54
N GLU A 79 1.51 -28.54 5.13
CA GLU A 79 1.59 -30.00 5.11
C GLU A 79 1.19 -30.62 3.77
N LYS A 80 0.45 -29.88 2.93
CA LYS A 80 -0.03 -30.39 1.64
C LYS A 80 1.09 -30.39 0.59
N PRO A 81 1.16 -31.42 -0.28
CA PRO A 81 2.15 -31.44 -1.34
C PRO A 81 1.88 -30.31 -2.35
N VAL A 82 2.93 -29.56 -2.66
CA VAL A 82 2.90 -28.47 -3.66
C VAL A 82 3.87 -28.82 -4.79
N PRO A 83 3.41 -28.83 -6.05
CA PRO A 83 4.29 -29.05 -7.20
C PRO A 83 5.43 -28.02 -7.27
N VAL A 84 6.63 -28.46 -7.66
CA VAL A 84 7.78 -27.55 -7.85
C VAL A 84 7.46 -26.45 -8.88
N SER A 85 6.68 -26.78 -9.92
CA SER A 85 6.20 -25.81 -10.91
C SER A 85 5.43 -24.65 -10.28
N ASP A 86 4.63 -24.94 -9.24
CA ASP A 86 3.79 -23.95 -8.59
C ASP A 86 4.62 -23.06 -7.66
N TYR A 87 5.64 -23.61 -6.99
CA TYR A 87 6.63 -22.80 -6.27
C TYR A 87 7.37 -21.84 -7.20
N VAL A 88 7.82 -22.32 -8.37
CA VAL A 88 8.52 -21.48 -9.36
C VAL A 88 7.60 -20.39 -9.90
N LEU A 89 6.38 -20.75 -10.32
CA LEU A 89 5.42 -19.80 -10.88
C LEU A 89 4.94 -18.78 -9.83
N PHE A 90 4.70 -19.23 -8.59
CA PHE A 90 4.35 -18.34 -7.49
C PHE A 90 5.48 -17.37 -7.18
N THR A 91 6.73 -17.85 -7.06
CA THR A 91 7.90 -16.99 -6.83
C THR A 91 8.08 -15.96 -7.96
N PHE A 92 7.92 -16.39 -9.22
CA PHE A 92 8.03 -15.49 -10.37
C PHE A 92 6.93 -14.42 -10.38
N THR A 93 5.68 -14.80 -10.16
CA THR A 93 4.53 -13.88 -10.19
C THR A 93 4.58 -12.87 -9.05
N GLN A 94 4.88 -13.33 -7.82
CA GLN A 94 5.05 -12.48 -6.65
C GLN A 94 6.28 -11.57 -6.74
N GLY A 95 7.37 -12.06 -7.33
CA GLY A 95 8.63 -11.33 -7.51
C GLY A 95 8.63 -10.27 -8.60
N THR A 96 7.58 -10.22 -9.44
CA THR A 96 7.49 -9.33 -10.61
C THR A 96 6.32 -8.36 -10.52
N VAL A 97 5.20 -8.60 -11.20
CA VAL A 97 4.05 -7.68 -11.29
C VAL A 97 2.69 -8.37 -11.11
N LEU A 98 2.68 -9.67 -10.82
CA LEU A 98 1.46 -10.48 -10.67
C LEU A 98 1.26 -10.94 -9.22
N GLN A 99 1.52 -10.06 -8.26
CA GLN A 99 1.43 -10.34 -6.82
C GLN A 99 0.04 -10.76 -6.31
N PHE A 100 -1.01 -10.58 -7.11
CA PHE A 100 -2.38 -10.96 -6.72
C PHE A 100 -2.72 -12.42 -7.08
N TRP A 101 -1.86 -13.12 -7.82
CA TRP A 101 -2.11 -14.50 -8.25
C TRP A 101 -1.55 -15.51 -7.24
N THR A 102 -2.32 -16.57 -7.01
CA THR A 102 -1.95 -17.69 -6.13
C THR A 102 -2.41 -18.98 -6.81
N PRO A 103 -1.52 -19.99 -6.97
CA PRO A 103 -1.89 -21.29 -7.53
C PRO A 103 -2.84 -22.03 -6.59
N ASP A 104 -3.68 -22.88 -7.16
CA ASP A 104 -4.70 -23.61 -6.39
C ASP A 104 -4.08 -24.61 -5.38
N SER A 105 -2.88 -25.13 -5.66
CA SER A 105 -2.13 -25.95 -4.70
C SER A 105 -1.80 -25.21 -3.39
N LEU A 106 -1.67 -23.88 -3.43
CA LEU A 106 -1.41 -23.03 -2.27
C LEU A 106 -2.68 -22.46 -1.63
N ARG A 107 -3.87 -22.67 -2.21
CA ARG A 107 -5.17 -22.21 -1.68
C ARG A 107 -5.69 -23.07 -0.51
N GLY A 108 -4.85 -23.18 0.50
CA GLY A 108 -5.13 -23.83 1.77
C GLY A 108 -4.06 -23.54 2.82
N TYR A 109 -3.02 -22.79 2.46
CA TYR A 109 -2.03 -22.29 3.40
C TYR A 109 -2.51 -20.98 4.04
N GLY A 110 -2.57 -20.96 5.36
CA GLY A 110 -3.03 -19.79 6.12
C GLY A 110 -4.44 -19.35 5.73
N CYS A 111 -4.60 -18.09 5.29
CA CYS A 111 -5.87 -17.55 4.79
C CYS A 111 -6.07 -17.72 3.27
N ASP A 112 -5.71 -18.89 2.72
CA ASP A 112 -5.76 -19.28 1.29
C ASP A 112 -4.90 -18.45 0.33
N THR A 113 -4.24 -17.41 0.82
CA THR A 113 -3.41 -16.49 0.06
C THR A 113 -2.16 -16.15 0.88
N PRO A 114 -0.99 -16.74 0.55
CA PRO A 114 0.22 -16.62 1.37
C PRO A 114 0.64 -15.17 1.68
N ASN A 115 0.40 -14.23 0.74
CA ASN A 115 0.53 -12.81 1.01
C ASN A 115 -0.44 -11.96 0.19
N GLY A 116 -1.72 -12.04 0.57
CA GLY A 116 -2.80 -11.28 -0.08
C GLY A 116 -2.68 -9.75 0.00
N ALA A 117 -1.70 -9.19 0.71
CA ALA A 117 -1.48 -7.73 0.76
C ALA A 117 -0.68 -7.22 -0.45
N LEU A 118 0.13 -8.04 -1.11
CA LEU A 118 1.11 -7.56 -2.11
C LEU A 118 0.48 -7.03 -3.41
N TRP A 119 -0.81 -7.23 -3.66
CA TRP A 119 -1.51 -6.72 -4.85
C TRP A 119 -1.37 -5.21 -5.05
N THR A 120 -1.23 -4.42 -3.97
CA THR A 120 -1.05 -2.97 -4.08
C THR A 120 0.25 -2.59 -4.79
N ILE A 121 1.29 -3.43 -4.71
CA ILE A 121 2.58 -3.21 -5.38
C ILE A 121 2.39 -3.24 -6.89
N ASN A 122 1.64 -4.23 -7.42
CA ASN A 122 1.29 -4.28 -8.85
C ASN A 122 0.66 -2.96 -9.31
N VAL A 123 -0.35 -2.48 -8.57
CA VAL A 123 -1.06 -1.23 -8.89
C VAL A 123 -0.13 -0.01 -8.81
N ILE A 124 0.74 0.07 -7.81
CA ILE A 124 1.72 1.15 -7.66
C ILE A 124 2.75 1.16 -8.81
N VAL A 125 3.22 0.00 -9.26
CA VAL A 125 4.14 -0.10 -10.40
C VAL A 125 3.47 0.41 -11.68
N GLN A 126 2.19 0.11 -11.89
CA GLN A 126 1.42 0.67 -13.00
C GLN A 126 1.34 2.21 -12.90
N PHE A 127 1.12 2.75 -11.69
CA PHE A 127 1.14 4.19 -11.49
C PHE A 127 2.49 4.82 -11.80
N TYR A 128 3.63 4.18 -11.49
CA TYR A 128 4.96 4.70 -11.84
C TYR A 128 5.11 4.94 -13.35
N VAL A 129 4.64 4.00 -14.16
CA VAL A 129 4.58 4.13 -15.63
C VAL A 129 3.61 5.24 -15.98
N PHE A 130 2.35 5.08 -15.63
CA PHE A 130 1.30 5.98 -16.06
C PHE A 130 1.61 7.46 -15.79
N ILE A 131 2.03 7.78 -14.55
CA ILE A 131 2.28 9.17 -14.16
C ILE A 131 3.52 9.75 -14.85
N TYR A 132 4.56 8.94 -15.11
CA TYR A 132 5.76 9.41 -15.77
C TYR A 132 5.44 9.91 -17.18
N TRP A 133 4.65 9.13 -17.94
CA TRP A 133 4.23 9.50 -19.29
C TRP A 133 3.33 10.73 -19.29
N LEU A 134 2.44 10.84 -18.31
CA LEU A 134 1.48 11.94 -18.22
C LEU A 134 2.09 13.25 -17.66
N ARG A 135 3.28 13.19 -17.03
CA ARG A 135 3.86 14.33 -16.29
C ARG A 135 4.02 15.61 -17.10
N ASN A 136 4.50 15.51 -18.34
CA ASN A 136 4.80 16.66 -19.17
C ASN A 136 3.52 17.42 -19.56
N TRP A 137 2.44 16.69 -19.79
CA TRP A 137 1.13 17.26 -20.04
C TRP A 137 0.55 17.87 -18.78
N LEU A 138 0.56 17.12 -17.66
CA LEU A 138 0.01 17.55 -16.36
C LEU A 138 0.69 18.82 -15.80
N ASN A 139 2.00 18.96 -16.00
CA ASN A 139 2.75 20.14 -15.55
C ASN A 139 2.30 21.43 -16.22
N LYS A 140 1.76 21.34 -17.45
CA LYS A 140 1.24 22.48 -18.21
C LYS A 140 -0.21 22.84 -17.85
N GLN A 141 -0.90 21.97 -17.09
CA GLN A 141 -2.31 22.16 -16.78
C GLN A 141 -2.53 23.07 -15.57
N GLY A 142 -3.59 23.87 -15.65
CA GLY A 142 -4.06 24.71 -14.55
C GLY A 142 -4.99 23.98 -13.57
N VAL A 143 -5.39 24.67 -12.51
CA VAL A 143 -6.22 24.10 -11.42
C VAL A 143 -7.57 23.56 -11.88
N LYS A 144 -8.20 24.19 -12.87
CA LYS A 144 -9.50 23.74 -13.41
C LYS A 144 -9.39 22.34 -14.03
N THR A 145 -8.36 22.09 -14.84
CA THR A 145 -8.10 20.77 -15.43
C THR A 145 -7.80 19.74 -14.36
N TRP A 146 -7.03 20.10 -13.33
CA TRP A 146 -6.74 19.20 -12.22
C TRP A 146 -7.99 18.81 -11.41
N ILE A 147 -8.88 19.77 -11.14
CA ILE A 147 -10.17 19.50 -10.50
C ILE A 147 -11.02 18.58 -11.39
N PHE A 148 -11.08 18.86 -12.70
CA PHE A 148 -11.77 17.99 -13.65
C PHE A 148 -11.21 16.56 -13.64
N LEU A 149 -9.88 16.39 -13.65
CA LEU A 149 -9.24 15.07 -13.59
C LEU A 149 -9.57 14.34 -12.28
N LEU A 150 -9.57 15.03 -11.14
CA LEU A 150 -9.97 14.43 -9.87
C LEU A 150 -11.42 13.94 -9.92
N LEU A 151 -12.35 14.77 -10.40
CA LEU A 151 -13.75 14.38 -10.57
C LEU A 151 -13.91 13.20 -11.54
N LEU A 152 -13.17 13.21 -12.65
CA LEU A 152 -13.16 12.10 -13.60
C LEU A 152 -12.68 10.80 -12.94
N THR A 153 -11.58 10.84 -12.18
CA THR A 153 -11.09 9.65 -11.48
C THR A 153 -12.04 9.13 -10.42
N LEU A 154 -12.80 10.01 -9.75
CA LEU A 154 -13.87 9.62 -8.81
C LEU A 154 -15.01 8.91 -9.54
N VAL A 155 -15.46 9.43 -10.67
CA VAL A 155 -16.48 8.80 -11.52
C VAL A 155 -16.00 7.43 -12.03
N VAL A 156 -14.77 7.35 -12.54
CA VAL A 156 -14.16 6.09 -12.97
C VAL A 156 -14.11 5.09 -11.80
N GLY A 157 -13.64 5.52 -10.63
CA GLY A 157 -13.58 4.69 -9.43
C GLY A 157 -14.95 4.20 -8.96
N GLY A 158 -16.00 5.00 -9.13
CA GLY A 158 -17.38 4.63 -8.82
C GLY A 158 -18.00 3.62 -9.79
N ILE A 159 -17.60 3.66 -11.06
CA ILE A 159 -18.08 2.74 -12.11
C ILE A 159 -17.32 1.40 -12.08
N CYS A 160 -16.03 1.42 -11.74
CA CYS A 160 -15.16 0.24 -11.72
C CYS A 160 -15.69 -1.01 -10.99
N PRO A 161 -16.44 -0.93 -9.87
CA PRO A 161 -16.99 -2.10 -9.19
C PRO A 161 -18.16 -2.77 -9.93
N ILE A 162 -18.77 -2.05 -10.87
CA ILE A 162 -19.93 -2.52 -11.64
C ILE A 162 -19.47 -3.28 -12.88
N LEU A 163 -18.43 -2.79 -13.56
CA LEU A 163 -17.92 -3.35 -14.82
C LEU A 163 -17.53 -4.84 -14.76
N PRO A 164 -16.84 -5.35 -13.72
CA PRO A 164 -16.51 -6.77 -13.60
C PRO A 164 -17.71 -7.71 -13.62
N ARG A 165 -18.90 -7.24 -13.24
CA ARG A 165 -20.14 -8.04 -13.24
C ARG A 165 -20.64 -8.32 -14.67
N LEU A 166 -20.15 -7.55 -15.65
CA LEU A 166 -20.51 -7.65 -17.06
C LEU A 166 -19.47 -8.44 -17.86
N MET A 167 -18.43 -8.97 -17.21
CA MET A 167 -17.28 -9.61 -17.86
C MET A 167 -17.07 -11.03 -17.32
N PRO A 168 -16.34 -11.91 -18.04
CA PRO A 168 -15.91 -13.19 -17.50
C PRO A 168 -15.14 -13.01 -16.18
N VAL A 169 -15.32 -13.92 -15.23
CA VAL A 169 -14.78 -13.82 -13.85
C VAL A 169 -13.28 -13.48 -13.83
N LEU A 170 -12.48 -14.13 -14.68
CA LEU A 170 -11.04 -13.89 -14.76
C LEU A 170 -10.73 -12.45 -15.23
N VAL A 171 -11.42 -11.99 -16.27
CA VAL A 171 -11.26 -10.63 -16.82
C VAL A 171 -11.67 -9.59 -15.79
N GLY A 172 -12.79 -9.82 -15.08
CA GLY A 172 -13.24 -8.96 -14.00
C GLY A 172 -12.24 -8.87 -12.85
N LYS A 173 -11.63 -9.99 -12.44
CA LYS A 173 -10.57 -10.01 -11.43
C LYS A 173 -9.34 -9.22 -11.89
N LEU A 174 -8.88 -9.44 -13.12
CA LEU A 174 -7.74 -8.70 -13.69
C LEU A 174 -8.01 -7.20 -13.80
N PHE A 175 -9.23 -6.82 -14.19
CA PHE A 175 -9.64 -5.41 -14.25
C PHE A 175 -9.52 -4.72 -12.89
N MET A 176 -9.91 -5.39 -11.81
CA MET A 176 -9.78 -4.86 -10.44
C MET A 176 -8.33 -4.76 -9.94
N GLN A 177 -7.37 -5.32 -10.68
CA GLN A 177 -5.93 -5.21 -10.43
C GLN A 177 -5.26 -4.14 -11.30
N THR A 178 -6.04 -3.36 -12.06
CA THR A 178 -5.53 -2.20 -12.81
C THR A 178 -5.45 -0.95 -11.93
N LEU A 179 -4.82 0.11 -12.43
CA LEU A 179 -4.77 1.42 -11.76
C LEU A 179 -6.13 2.15 -11.70
N LEU A 180 -7.10 1.78 -12.55
CA LEU A 180 -8.35 2.55 -12.73
C LEU A 180 -9.20 2.64 -11.45
N PRO A 181 -9.48 1.54 -10.71
CA PRO A 181 -10.30 1.60 -9.50
C PRO A 181 -9.70 2.46 -8.38
N TYR A 182 -8.37 2.62 -8.40
CA TYR A 182 -7.59 3.31 -7.36
C TYR A 182 -7.09 4.69 -7.80
N SER A 183 -7.39 5.09 -9.05
CA SER A 183 -6.89 6.33 -9.65
C SER A 183 -7.24 7.57 -8.84
N TRP A 184 -8.45 7.64 -8.27
CA TRP A 184 -8.87 8.79 -7.47
C TRP A 184 -8.05 8.98 -6.19
N LEU A 185 -7.63 7.89 -5.54
CA LEU A 185 -6.75 7.93 -4.37
C LEU A 185 -5.39 8.48 -4.76
N PHE A 186 -4.80 7.90 -5.81
CA PHE A 186 -3.48 8.32 -6.28
C PHE A 186 -3.48 9.78 -6.72
N PHE A 187 -4.45 10.19 -7.53
CA PHE A 187 -4.55 11.56 -8.03
C PHE A 187 -4.84 12.58 -6.94
N ALA A 188 -5.58 12.22 -5.87
CA ALA A 188 -5.73 13.09 -4.71
C ALA A 188 -4.36 13.42 -4.09
N GLY A 189 -3.49 12.42 -3.96
CA GLY A 189 -2.13 12.60 -3.47
C GLY A 189 -1.28 13.48 -4.38
N VAL A 190 -1.32 13.20 -5.69
CA VAL A 190 -0.62 14.00 -6.71
C VAL A 190 -1.08 15.45 -6.67
N PHE A 191 -2.39 15.69 -6.56
CA PHE A 191 -2.96 17.04 -6.47
C PHE A 191 -2.46 17.79 -5.23
N ILE A 192 -2.47 17.15 -4.07
CA ILE A 192 -1.98 17.76 -2.83
C ILE A 192 -0.50 18.13 -2.96
N GLN A 193 0.32 17.27 -3.56
CA GLN A 193 1.73 17.59 -3.80
C GLN A 193 1.89 18.74 -4.81
N ARG A 194 1.14 18.71 -5.93
CA ARG A 194 1.23 19.73 -6.98
C ARG A 194 0.90 21.13 -6.47
N TYR A 195 -0.07 21.23 -5.56
CA TYR A 195 -0.48 22.49 -4.94
C TYR A 195 0.04 22.65 -3.51
N LYS A 196 1.07 21.88 -3.13
CA LYS A 196 1.64 21.86 -1.78
C LYS A 196 1.96 23.26 -1.28
N GLU A 197 2.64 24.09 -2.08
CA GLU A 197 3.01 25.46 -1.68
C GLU A 197 1.81 26.34 -1.29
N ARG A 198 0.64 26.10 -1.90
CA ARG A 198 -0.60 26.84 -1.57
C ARG A 198 -1.36 26.23 -0.40
N MET A 199 -1.34 24.90 -0.28
CA MET A 199 -2.13 24.16 0.71
C MET A 199 -1.41 24.03 2.05
N LEU A 200 -0.08 23.88 2.03
CA LEU A 200 0.70 23.41 3.18
C LEU A 200 0.57 24.33 4.39
N GLY A 201 0.62 25.65 4.21
CA GLY A 201 0.43 26.61 5.31
C GLY A 201 -0.92 26.44 6.01
N HIS A 202 -1.99 26.20 5.23
CA HIS A 202 -3.31 25.91 5.77
C HIS A 202 -3.36 24.55 6.47
N LEU A 203 -2.78 23.50 5.86
CA LEU A 203 -2.74 22.16 6.47
C LEU A 203 -1.97 22.15 7.80
N ILE A 204 -0.85 22.86 7.89
CA ILE A 204 -0.06 22.98 9.12
C ILE A 204 -0.82 23.77 10.20
N LYS A 205 -1.55 24.82 9.84
CA LYS A 205 -2.30 25.64 10.79
C LYS A 205 -3.54 24.92 11.34
N PHE A 206 -4.22 24.17 10.48
CA PHE A 206 -5.52 23.56 10.76
C PHE A 206 -5.50 22.02 10.77
N TRP A 207 -4.35 21.38 10.99
CA TRP A 207 -4.22 19.92 11.05
C TRP A 207 -5.25 19.27 12.01
N TRP A 208 -5.47 19.90 13.16
CA TRP A 208 -6.41 19.45 14.20
C TRP A 208 -7.88 19.57 13.76
N VAL A 209 -8.21 20.52 12.87
CA VAL A 209 -9.56 20.64 12.29
C VAL A 209 -9.84 19.42 11.40
N TYR A 210 -8.89 19.04 10.54
CA TYR A 210 -9.04 17.84 9.72
C TYR A 210 -9.18 16.57 10.55
N PHE A 211 -8.41 16.45 11.64
CA PHE A 211 -8.56 15.36 12.59
C PHE A 211 -9.93 15.34 13.27
N THR A 212 -10.40 16.51 13.71
CA THR A 212 -11.70 16.65 14.38
C THR A 212 -12.84 16.30 13.42
N LEU A 213 -12.82 16.83 12.20
CA LEU A 213 -13.80 16.49 11.15
C LEU A 213 -13.76 15.01 10.80
N TYR A 214 -12.57 14.40 10.79
CA TYR A 214 -12.40 12.98 10.57
C TYR A 214 -13.07 12.16 11.67
N VAL A 215 -12.82 12.47 12.96
CA VAL A 215 -13.47 11.79 14.11
C VAL A 215 -14.99 11.97 14.09
N ILE A 216 -15.47 13.17 13.76
CA ILE A 216 -16.91 13.44 13.58
C ILE A 216 -17.48 12.57 12.46
N ASN A 217 -16.82 12.51 11.31
CA ASN A 217 -17.28 11.70 10.18
C ASN A 217 -17.33 10.20 10.54
N VAL A 218 -16.32 9.70 11.26
CA VAL A 218 -16.32 8.32 11.77
C VAL A 218 -17.54 8.06 12.65
N SER A 219 -17.83 8.98 13.57
CA SER A 219 -18.92 8.86 14.54
C SER A 219 -20.30 8.96 13.91
N VAL A 220 -20.46 9.85 12.93
CA VAL A 220 -21.74 10.11 12.24
C VAL A 220 -22.02 9.06 11.16
N GLY A 221 -20.99 8.45 10.56
CA GLY A 221 -21.16 7.39 9.57
C GLY A 221 -21.57 7.86 8.17
N MET A 222 -21.67 9.16 7.92
CA MET A 222 -22.01 9.71 6.60
C MET A 222 -20.78 9.78 5.70
N ASP A 223 -20.68 8.90 4.70
CA ASP A 223 -19.61 8.95 3.70
C ASP A 223 -20.12 8.56 2.30
N ILE A 224 -19.40 9.05 1.28
CA ILE A 224 -19.60 8.68 -0.11
C ILE A 224 -18.59 7.58 -0.42
N TYR A 225 -19.07 6.39 -0.78
CA TYR A 225 -18.21 5.27 -1.10
C TYR A 225 -17.82 5.27 -2.57
N VAL A 226 -16.52 5.31 -2.83
CA VAL A 226 -15.96 5.07 -4.15
C VAL A 226 -15.30 3.69 -4.11
N MET A 227 -15.83 2.76 -4.90
CA MET A 227 -15.57 1.32 -4.74
C MET A 227 -15.97 0.82 -3.34
N LYS A 228 -15.02 0.50 -2.48
CA LYS A 228 -15.25 0.03 -1.11
C LYS A 228 -14.72 1.01 -0.07
N TYR A 229 -14.21 2.16 -0.51
CA TYR A 229 -13.49 3.08 0.35
C TYR A 229 -14.31 4.35 0.61
N PRO A 230 -14.38 4.80 1.88
CA PRO A 230 -15.09 6.01 2.26
C PRO A 230 -14.28 7.25 1.85
N MET A 231 -14.76 7.99 0.85
CA MET A 231 -14.04 9.10 0.23
C MET A 231 -13.68 10.21 1.23
N ILE A 232 -14.64 10.65 2.04
CA ILE A 232 -14.47 11.79 2.94
C ILE A 232 -13.45 11.43 4.03
N ARG A 233 -13.56 10.24 4.64
CA ARG A 233 -12.58 9.73 5.60
C ARG A 233 -11.17 9.67 5.03
N CYS A 234 -11.02 9.14 3.81
CA CYS A 234 -9.71 8.99 3.17
C CYS A 234 -9.04 10.36 2.97
N LEU A 235 -9.80 11.37 2.52
CA LEU A 235 -9.29 12.72 2.30
C LEU A 235 -8.95 13.42 3.62
N LEU A 236 -9.88 13.44 4.59
CA LEU A 236 -9.65 14.10 5.89
C LEU A 236 -8.46 13.52 6.63
N LEU A 237 -8.34 12.18 6.67
CA LEU A 237 -7.23 11.50 7.32
C LEU A 237 -5.89 11.83 6.63
N THR A 238 -5.85 11.87 5.30
CA THR A 238 -4.64 12.26 4.56
C THR A 238 -4.25 13.72 4.85
N LEU A 239 -5.21 14.65 4.77
CA LEU A 239 -4.95 16.08 5.02
C LEU A 239 -4.46 16.31 6.45
N PHE A 240 -5.05 15.61 7.43
CA PHE A 240 -4.55 15.56 8.80
C PHE A 240 -3.11 15.05 8.85
N MET A 241 -2.82 13.88 8.26
CA MET A 241 -1.49 13.27 8.33
C MET A 241 -0.40 14.17 7.72
N ILE A 242 -0.68 14.78 6.56
CA ILE A 242 0.25 15.71 5.91
C ILE A 242 0.42 16.97 6.79
N GLY A 243 -0.67 17.58 7.25
CA GLY A 243 -0.60 18.76 8.12
C GLY A 243 0.17 18.50 9.41
N PHE A 244 -0.10 17.38 10.08
CA PHE A 244 0.55 16.95 11.31
C PHE A 244 2.05 16.69 11.09
N ALA A 245 2.41 15.92 10.05
CA ALA A 245 3.80 15.59 9.76
C ALA A 245 4.67 16.83 9.50
N TYR A 246 4.15 17.81 8.75
CA TYR A 246 4.88 19.06 8.50
C TYR A 246 4.81 20.06 9.66
N ARG A 247 3.82 19.95 10.57
CA ARG A 247 3.77 20.73 11.81
C ARG A 247 4.84 20.29 12.81
N TYR A 248 5.09 18.99 12.89
CA TYR A 248 6.02 18.37 13.84
C TYR A 248 7.17 17.63 13.14
N PRO A 249 8.02 18.33 12.37
CA PRO A 249 9.13 17.70 11.64
C PRO A 249 10.19 17.10 12.57
N MET A 250 10.19 17.47 13.85
CA MET A 250 11.10 16.94 14.86
C MET A 250 10.80 15.48 15.24
N ILE A 251 9.60 14.96 14.92
CA ILE A 251 9.27 13.55 15.10
C ILE A 251 9.98 12.73 14.01
N HIS A 252 11.27 12.50 14.20
CA HIS A 252 12.08 11.65 13.33
C HIS A 252 11.92 10.20 13.78
N VAL A 253 11.22 9.40 12.98
CA VAL A 253 10.99 7.96 13.26
C VAL A 253 12.22 7.08 12.94
N GLY A 254 13.40 7.68 12.75
CA GLY A 254 14.62 6.97 12.38
C GLY A 254 14.50 6.33 10.99
N LYS A 255 14.73 5.01 10.91
CA LYS A 255 14.65 4.24 9.66
C LYS A 255 13.19 3.95 9.33
N ASP A 256 12.82 4.06 8.06
CA ASP A 256 11.46 3.77 7.57
C ASP A 256 11.22 2.26 7.48
N VAL A 257 10.77 1.67 8.58
CA VAL A 257 10.44 0.23 8.71
C VAL A 257 9.03 -0.09 8.17
N SER A 258 8.24 0.93 7.82
CA SER A 258 6.81 0.76 7.48
C SER A 258 6.59 -0.20 6.30
N TYR A 259 7.47 -0.13 5.29
CA TYR A 259 7.42 -1.02 4.14
C TYR A 259 7.71 -2.48 4.51
N GLY A 260 8.71 -2.72 5.36
CA GLY A 260 9.00 -4.05 5.89
C GLY A 260 7.79 -4.62 6.64
N VAL A 261 7.23 -3.87 7.58
CA VAL A 261 6.03 -4.30 8.33
C VAL A 261 4.88 -4.62 7.36
N TYR A 262 4.72 -3.82 6.32
CA TYR A 262 3.72 -4.04 5.28
C TYR A 262 3.91 -5.35 4.51
N ILE A 263 5.12 -5.71 4.08
CA ILE A 263 5.30 -6.92 3.28
C ILE A 263 5.37 -8.20 4.13
N TYR A 264 5.92 -8.13 5.35
CA TYR A 264 6.14 -9.31 6.17
C TYR A 264 4.92 -9.77 6.99
N HIS A 265 3.99 -8.88 7.35
CA HIS A 265 2.97 -9.21 8.35
C HIS A 265 2.11 -10.42 7.99
N MET A 266 1.70 -10.57 6.71
CA MET A 266 0.84 -11.69 6.31
C MET A 266 1.55 -13.04 6.36
N ILE A 267 2.89 -13.06 6.18
CA ILE A 267 3.67 -14.30 6.31
C ILE A 267 3.52 -14.86 7.72
N PHE A 268 3.76 -14.02 8.74
CA PHE A 268 3.68 -14.45 10.13
C PHE A 268 2.24 -14.71 10.60
N VAL A 269 1.25 -13.98 10.06
CA VAL A 269 -0.17 -14.32 10.26
C VAL A 269 -0.46 -15.72 9.70
N ASN A 270 -0.02 -16.02 8.48
CA ASN A 270 -0.30 -17.31 7.85
C ASN A 270 0.43 -18.47 8.52
N ILE A 271 1.65 -18.26 9.04
CA ILE A 271 2.33 -19.24 9.90
C ILE A 271 1.49 -19.53 11.15
N ALA A 272 1.00 -18.49 11.84
CA ALA A 272 0.18 -18.67 13.04
C ALA A 272 -1.12 -19.45 12.74
N ILE A 273 -1.77 -19.16 11.62
CA ILE A 273 -2.96 -19.88 11.16
C ILE A 273 -2.62 -21.33 10.81
N ALA A 274 -1.55 -21.58 10.07
CA ALA A 274 -1.11 -22.93 9.68
C ALA A 274 -0.78 -23.81 10.90
N LEU A 275 -0.23 -23.21 11.95
CA LEU A 275 0.02 -23.89 13.23
C LEU A 275 -1.23 -24.04 14.12
N GLY A 276 -2.40 -23.60 13.65
CA GLY A 276 -3.66 -23.71 14.38
C GLY A 276 -3.91 -22.63 15.45
N TYR A 277 -3.07 -21.60 15.55
CA TYR A 277 -3.18 -20.52 16.53
C TYR A 277 -4.22 -19.44 16.15
N THR A 278 -5.41 -19.86 15.76
CA THR A 278 -6.56 -18.95 15.60
C THR A 278 -7.17 -18.61 16.96
N ARG A 279 -7.83 -17.46 17.04
CA ARG A 279 -8.49 -16.91 18.24
C ARG A 279 -7.54 -16.68 19.44
N SER A 280 -6.24 -16.52 19.19
CA SER A 280 -5.20 -16.39 20.22
C SER A 280 -4.61 -14.98 20.30
N TRP A 281 -4.85 -14.28 21.41
CA TRP A 281 -4.23 -12.98 21.70
C TRP A 281 -2.70 -13.09 21.88
N MET A 282 -2.22 -14.25 22.34
CA MET A 282 -0.78 -14.52 22.42
C MET A 282 -0.17 -14.57 21.01
N ALA A 283 -0.81 -15.28 20.08
CA ALA A 283 -0.36 -15.32 18.68
C ALA A 283 -0.39 -13.93 18.05
N PHE A 284 -1.41 -13.12 18.34
CA PHE A 284 -1.47 -11.73 17.90
C PHE A 284 -0.26 -10.92 18.39
N GLY A 285 0.09 -10.99 19.68
CA GLY A 285 1.27 -10.32 20.23
C GLY A 285 2.58 -10.80 19.60
N ILE A 286 2.76 -12.12 19.46
CA ILE A 286 3.95 -12.72 18.85
C ILE A 286 4.10 -12.27 17.40
N VAL A 287 3.03 -12.32 16.61
CA VAL A 287 3.05 -11.90 15.20
C VAL A 287 3.46 -10.43 15.07
N ILE A 288 2.99 -9.54 15.96
CA ILE A 288 3.45 -8.13 15.98
C ILE A 288 4.95 -8.08 16.21
N VAL A 289 5.44 -8.69 17.29
CA VAL A 289 6.86 -8.61 17.68
C VAL A 289 7.76 -9.18 16.58
N VAL A 290 7.43 -10.36 16.04
CA VAL A 290 8.22 -11.01 15.00
C VAL A 290 8.18 -10.21 13.70
N THR A 291 7.01 -9.70 13.29
CA THR A 291 6.88 -8.87 12.09
C THR A 291 7.78 -7.64 12.20
N TRP A 292 7.71 -6.92 13.33
CA TRP A 292 8.53 -5.72 13.54
C TRP A 292 10.03 -6.03 13.60
N ALA A 293 10.42 -7.11 14.26
CA ALA A 293 11.83 -7.52 14.34
C ALA A 293 12.38 -7.84 12.94
N VAL A 294 11.69 -8.71 12.18
CA VAL A 294 12.13 -9.11 10.83
C VAL A 294 12.10 -7.93 9.86
N ALA A 295 11.06 -7.10 9.92
CA ALA A 295 10.98 -5.88 9.13
C ALA A 295 12.14 -4.93 9.43
N TYR A 296 12.47 -4.72 10.70
CA TYR A 296 13.57 -3.87 11.11
C TYR A 296 14.91 -4.38 10.58
N PHE A 297 15.21 -5.67 10.76
CA PHE A 297 16.44 -6.27 10.21
C PHE A 297 16.49 -6.18 8.69
N SER A 298 15.38 -6.47 7.99
CA SER A 298 15.27 -6.32 6.53
C SER A 298 15.57 -4.88 6.09
N THR A 299 15.01 -3.88 6.75
CA THR A 299 15.25 -2.46 6.44
C THR A 299 16.72 -2.07 6.68
N ILE A 300 17.36 -2.59 7.73
CA ILE A 300 18.78 -2.32 7.98
C ILE A 300 19.68 -2.95 6.93
N PHE A 301 19.51 -4.24 6.64
CA PHE A 301 20.45 -4.95 5.77
C PHE A 301 20.14 -4.71 4.29
N VAL A 302 18.88 -4.91 3.90
CA VAL A 302 18.45 -4.85 2.49
C VAL A 302 18.11 -3.42 2.08
N GLY A 303 17.38 -2.70 2.94
CA GLY A 303 16.99 -1.32 2.70
C GLY A 303 18.20 -0.38 2.58
N GLU A 304 19.19 -0.49 3.48
CA GLU A 304 20.42 0.31 3.36
C GLU A 304 21.26 -0.09 2.16
N TYR A 305 21.37 -1.38 1.84
CA TYR A 305 22.08 -1.84 0.67
C TYR A 305 21.49 -1.24 -0.62
N SER A 306 20.16 -1.29 -0.74
CA SER A 306 19.45 -0.66 -1.85
C SER A 306 19.69 0.86 -1.91
N ARG A 307 19.68 1.55 -0.75
CA ARG A 307 19.99 2.98 -0.66
C ARG A 307 21.39 3.30 -1.18
N ARG A 308 22.40 2.50 -0.81
CA ARG A 308 23.79 2.68 -1.29
C ARG A 308 23.90 2.49 -2.81
N ILE A 309 23.20 1.51 -3.38
CA ILE A 309 23.14 1.32 -4.84
C ILE A 309 22.50 2.54 -5.51
N LYS A 310 21.38 3.01 -4.97
CA LYS A 310 20.68 4.20 -5.48
C LYS A 310 21.58 5.43 -5.49
N GLU A 311 22.36 5.65 -4.43
CA GLU A 311 23.32 6.76 -4.34
C GLU A 311 24.41 6.66 -5.43
N ARG A 312 24.94 5.46 -5.68
CA ARG A 312 25.93 5.20 -6.75
C ARG A 312 25.38 5.46 -8.16
N ILE A 313 24.14 5.07 -8.43
CA ILE A 313 23.49 5.33 -9.72
C ILE A 313 23.31 6.84 -9.92
N LEU A 314 23.01 7.58 -8.86
CA LEU A 314 22.84 9.03 -8.91
C LEU A 314 24.16 9.79 -9.06
N SER A 315 25.27 9.27 -8.54
CA SER A 315 26.59 9.86 -8.73
C SER A 315 27.18 9.56 -10.11
N ALA A 316 26.87 8.40 -10.71
CA ALA A 316 27.37 8.01 -12.03
C ALA A 316 26.65 8.71 -13.21
N GLY A 317 25.53 9.40 -12.94
CA GLY A 317 24.74 10.13 -13.94
C GLY A 317 24.92 11.66 -13.91
N ARG A 318 25.93 12.17 -13.18
CA ARG A 318 26.38 13.56 -13.23
C ARG A 318 27.69 13.64 -13.99
#